data_AF-A0A607E6Z1-F1
#
_entry.id   AF-A0A607E6Z1-F1
#
_cell.length_a   1.000
_cell.length_b   1.000
_cell.length_c   1.000
_cell.angle_alpha   90.00
_cell.angle_beta   90.00
_cell.angle_gamma   90.00
#
_symmetry.space_group_name_H-M   'P 1'
#
loop_
_entity.id
_entity.type
_entity.pdbx_description
1 polymer ?
#
loop_
_entity_poly.entity_id
_entity_poly.type
_entity_poly.pdbx_seq_one_letter_code
_entity_poly.pdbx_strand_id
1 'polypeptide(L)'
;MNRITTGVIASLLIVATALGWTTSHYHGNAVKYKDQRDTATHNLKLANETITDMTKRQRDVAALDAKYTKELADAKAENDALQRRLAAGGRVRVKGRCTVPVSTTPASTGSVGDAATVELSEVAGQNVLDIRAGIISDQEKLKYLQEYIRAQCRKKSPQEEQP
;
A
#
# COMPACT_ATOMS: atom_id res chain seq x y z
N MET A 1 -28.96 51.10 -65.44
CA MET A 1 -28.92 50.82 -63.98
C MET A 1 -28.86 52.16 -63.24
N ASN A 2 -29.79 52.47 -62.34
CA ASN A 2 -29.83 53.76 -61.65
C ASN A 2 -28.68 53.87 -60.63
N ARG A 3 -28.04 55.05 -60.54
CA ARG A 3 -26.94 55.28 -59.57
C ARG A 3 -27.37 55.00 -58.12
N ILE A 4 -28.65 55.23 -57.80
CA ILE A 4 -29.27 54.93 -56.50
C ILE A 4 -29.28 53.42 -56.23
N THR A 5 -29.75 52.59 -57.17
CA THR A 5 -29.76 51.13 -57.01
C THR A 5 -28.36 50.56 -56.80
N THR A 6 -27.34 51.09 -57.47
CA THR A 6 -25.94 50.68 -57.27
C THR A 6 -25.43 51.06 -55.87
N GLY A 7 -25.76 52.25 -55.37
CA GLY A 7 -25.35 52.70 -54.03
C GLY A 7 -25.98 51.88 -52.89
N VAL A 8 -27.26 51.49 -53.03
CA VAL A 8 -27.94 50.63 -52.04
C VAL A 8 -27.34 49.23 -52.01
N ILE A 9 -27.09 48.63 -53.17
CA ILE A 9 -26.45 47.31 -53.26
C ILE A 9 -25.04 47.33 -52.63
N ALA A 10 -24.25 48.36 -52.94
CA ALA A 10 -22.92 48.51 -52.36
C ALA A 10 -22.95 48.63 -50.82
N SER A 11 -23.91 49.41 -50.28
CA SER A 11 -24.07 49.57 -48.83
C SER A 11 -24.46 48.26 -48.14
N LEU A 12 -25.38 47.49 -48.72
CA LEU A 12 -25.79 46.18 -48.18
C LEU A 12 -24.63 45.16 -48.18
N LEU A 13 -23.80 45.16 -49.22
CA LEU A 13 -22.61 44.30 -49.27
C LEU A 13 -21.57 44.66 -48.20
N ILE A 14 -21.39 45.95 -47.92
CA ILE A 14 -20.50 46.41 -46.84
C ILE A 14 -21.03 45.94 -45.47
N VAL A 15 -22.33 46.08 -45.21
CA VAL A 15 -22.93 45.63 -43.95
C VAL A 15 -22.83 44.11 -43.81
N ALA A 16 -23.11 43.34 -44.87
CA ALA A 16 -23.01 41.89 -44.84
C ALA A 16 -21.57 41.40 -44.58
N THR A 17 -20.57 42.03 -45.19
CA THR A 17 -19.16 41.67 -44.95
C THR A 17 -18.71 42.04 -43.54
N ALA A 18 -19.13 43.19 -42.99
CA ALA A 18 -18.85 43.57 -41.61
C ALA A 18 -19.48 42.61 -40.59
N LEU A 19 -20.74 42.20 -40.82
CA LEU A 19 -21.43 41.21 -39.98
C LEU A 19 -20.78 39.82 -40.06
N GLY A 20 -20.35 39.39 -41.26
CA GLY A 20 -19.63 38.13 -41.45
C GLY A 20 -18.28 38.12 -40.72
N TRP A 21 -17.52 39.22 -40.82
CA TRP A 21 -16.22 39.36 -40.17
C TRP A 21 -16.35 39.36 -38.64
N THR A 22 -17.28 40.15 -38.09
CA THR A 22 -17.54 40.20 -36.64
C THR A 22 -18.01 38.85 -36.10
N THR A 23 -18.96 38.19 -36.78
CA THR A 23 -19.44 36.85 -36.38
C THR A 23 -18.31 35.84 -36.38
N SER A 24 -17.46 35.82 -37.42
CA SER A 24 -16.28 34.96 -37.49
C SER A 24 -15.29 35.24 -36.36
N HIS A 25 -15.05 36.52 -36.05
CA HIS A 25 -14.16 36.92 -34.96
C HIS A 25 -14.68 36.47 -33.58
N TYR A 26 -15.96 36.68 -33.28
CA TYR A 26 -16.56 36.24 -32.03
C TYR A 26 -16.68 34.71 -31.92
N HIS A 27 -16.98 34.02 -33.03
CA HIS A 27 -17.01 32.56 -33.05
C HIS A 27 -15.63 31.97 -32.77
N GLY A 28 -14.57 32.50 -33.42
CA GLY A 28 -13.19 32.07 -33.18
C GLY A 28 -12.77 32.28 -31.71
N ASN A 29 -13.16 33.40 -31.10
CA ASN A 29 -12.89 33.63 -29.68
C ASN A 29 -13.70 32.67 -28.79
N ALA A 30 -14.98 32.45 -29.07
CA ALA A 30 -15.83 31.54 -28.30
C ALA A 30 -15.31 30.09 -28.33
N VAL A 31 -14.87 29.62 -29.49
CA VAL A 31 -14.25 28.28 -29.64
C VAL A 31 -12.96 28.20 -28.82
N LYS A 32 -12.09 29.20 -28.89
CA LYS A 32 -10.85 29.25 -28.10
C LYS A 32 -11.11 29.23 -26.59
N TYR A 33 -12.08 30.02 -26.10
CA TYR A 33 -12.42 30.03 -24.67
C TYR A 33 -13.04 28.72 -24.20
N LYS A 34 -13.89 28.12 -25.04
CA LYS A 34 -14.46 26.79 -24.76
C LYS A 34 -13.35 25.75 -24.64
N ASP A 35 -12.42 25.74 -25.59
CA ASP A 35 -11.29 24.80 -25.61
C ASP A 35 -10.38 24.96 -24.39
N GLN A 36 -10.02 26.20 -24.02
CA GLN A 36 -9.24 26.48 -22.82
C GLN A 36 -9.95 26.02 -21.55
N ARG A 37 -11.26 26.28 -21.44
CA ARG A 37 -12.07 25.87 -20.29
C ARG A 37 -12.18 24.36 -20.19
N ASP A 38 -12.46 23.69 -21.31
CA ASP A 38 -12.63 22.25 -21.35
C ASP A 38 -11.29 21.57 -21.01
N THR A 39 -10.16 22.09 -21.51
CA THR A 39 -8.79 21.68 -21.12
C THR A 39 -8.52 21.90 -19.63
N ALA A 40 -8.82 23.09 -19.09
CA ALA A 40 -8.61 23.39 -17.68
C ALA A 40 -9.47 22.51 -16.76
N THR A 41 -10.72 22.27 -17.14
CA THR A 41 -11.66 21.40 -16.41
C THR A 41 -11.17 19.96 -16.41
N HIS A 42 -10.69 19.47 -17.55
CA HIS A 42 -10.11 18.14 -17.69
C HIS A 42 -8.86 17.98 -16.80
N ASN A 43 -7.93 18.93 -16.87
CA ASN A 43 -6.71 18.89 -16.05
C ASN A 43 -7.01 18.97 -14.55
N LEU A 44 -7.98 19.80 -14.15
CA LEU A 44 -8.45 19.88 -12.77
C LEU A 44 -9.05 18.55 -12.31
N LYS A 45 -9.87 17.92 -13.15
CA LYS A 45 -10.46 16.61 -12.86
C LYS A 45 -9.37 15.55 -12.65
N LEU A 46 -8.39 15.46 -13.56
CA LEU A 46 -7.25 14.55 -13.45
C LEU A 46 -6.43 14.79 -12.17
N ALA A 47 -6.16 16.06 -11.85
CA ALA A 47 -5.46 16.42 -10.62
C ALA A 47 -6.23 15.99 -9.37
N ASN A 48 -7.55 16.18 -9.36
CA ASN A 48 -8.42 15.79 -8.24
C ASN A 48 -8.50 14.25 -8.09
N GLU A 49 -8.62 13.52 -9.19
CA GLU A 49 -8.56 12.06 -9.20
C GLU A 49 -7.23 11.54 -8.66
N THR A 50 -6.12 12.16 -9.08
CA THR A 50 -4.77 11.81 -8.62
C THR A 50 -4.61 12.10 -7.13
N ILE A 51 -5.06 13.26 -6.64
CA ILE A 51 -5.02 13.60 -5.20
C ILE A 51 -5.86 12.62 -4.39
N THR A 52 -7.05 12.27 -4.88
CA THR A 52 -7.94 11.32 -4.22
C THR A 52 -7.30 9.93 -4.11
N ASP A 53 -6.67 9.45 -5.20
CA ASP A 53 -5.95 8.18 -5.19
C ASP A 53 -4.75 8.22 -4.23
N MET A 54 -3.91 9.25 -4.30
CA MET A 54 -2.78 9.43 -3.37
C MET A 54 -3.23 9.45 -1.91
N THR A 55 -4.30 10.18 -1.59
CA THR A 55 -4.87 10.25 -0.23
C THR A 55 -5.36 8.88 0.24
N LYS A 56 -6.01 8.12 -0.64
CA LYS A 56 -6.48 6.78 -0.31
C LYS A 56 -5.31 5.84 -0.03
N ARG A 57 -4.29 5.84 -0.90
CA ARG A 57 -3.08 5.02 -0.72
C ARG A 57 -2.36 5.35 0.58
N GLN A 58 -2.22 6.64 0.93
CA GLN A 58 -1.62 7.05 2.20
C GLN A 58 -2.39 6.48 3.41
N ARG A 59 -3.72 6.56 3.39
CA ARG A 59 -4.55 5.97 4.46
C ARG A 59 -4.42 4.46 4.53
N ASP A 60 -4.42 3.78 3.39
CA ASP A 60 -4.28 2.33 3.31
C ASP A 60 -2.90 1.87 3.83
N VAL A 61 -1.82 2.60 3.50
CA VAL A 61 -0.46 2.32 4.01
C VAL A 61 -0.37 2.59 5.51
N ALA A 62 -0.94 3.69 6.01
CA ALA A 62 -0.94 4.00 7.44
C ALA A 62 -1.72 2.94 8.25
N ALA A 63 -2.82 2.43 7.72
CA ALA A 63 -3.56 1.34 8.35
C ALA A 63 -2.76 0.03 8.36
N LEU A 64 -2.03 -0.27 7.29
CA LEU A 64 -1.17 -1.44 7.20
C LEU A 64 -0.02 -1.36 8.20
N ASP A 65 0.63 -0.19 8.29
CA ASP A 65 1.69 0.09 9.26
C ASP A 65 1.19 -0.09 10.69
N ALA A 66 0.10 0.58 11.06
CA ALA A 66 -0.48 0.49 12.40
C ALA A 66 -0.83 -0.96 12.80
N LYS A 67 -1.35 -1.76 11.87
CA LYS A 67 -1.64 -3.17 12.09
C LYS A 67 -0.35 -3.95 12.43
N TYR A 68 0.66 -3.88 11.58
CA TYR A 68 1.86 -4.69 11.72
C TYR A 68 2.81 -4.19 12.83
N THR A 69 2.82 -2.89 13.12
CA THR A 69 3.50 -2.34 14.31
C THR A 69 2.88 -2.90 15.58
N LYS A 70 1.54 -2.97 15.65
CA LYS A 70 0.86 -3.54 16.81
C LYS A 70 1.15 -5.03 16.97
N GLU A 71 1.00 -5.82 15.91
CA GLU A 71 1.28 -7.27 15.94
C GLU A 71 2.73 -7.55 16.37
N LEU A 72 3.69 -6.76 15.88
CA LEU A 72 5.09 -6.85 16.29
C LEU A 72 5.30 -6.49 17.76
N ALA A 73 4.68 -5.40 18.22
CA ALA A 73 4.79 -4.96 19.61
C ALA A 73 4.21 -5.98 20.60
N ASP A 74 3.03 -6.53 20.29
CA ASP A 74 2.36 -7.54 21.11
C ASP A 74 3.23 -8.82 21.19
N ALA A 75 3.73 -9.32 20.05
CA ALA A 75 4.58 -10.50 20.01
C ALA A 75 5.93 -10.28 20.71
N LYS A 76 6.49 -9.07 20.63
CA LYS A 76 7.70 -8.71 21.37
C LYS A 76 7.43 -8.65 22.88
N ALA A 77 6.32 -8.07 23.31
CA ALA A 77 5.94 -8.02 24.71
C ALA A 77 5.79 -9.42 25.32
N GLU A 78 5.21 -10.37 24.58
CA GLU A 78 5.16 -11.77 24.99
C GLU A 78 6.55 -12.39 25.15
N ASN A 79 7.47 -12.14 24.19
CA ASN A 79 8.84 -12.66 24.29
C ASN A 79 9.59 -12.05 25.48
N ASP A 80 9.51 -10.73 25.64
CA ASP A 80 10.14 -10.00 26.74
C ASP A 80 9.58 -10.47 28.11
N ALA A 81 8.31 -10.91 28.18
CA ALA A 81 7.74 -11.54 29.36
C ALA A 81 8.35 -12.92 29.65
N LEU A 82 8.62 -13.73 28.62
CA LEU A 82 9.33 -15.01 28.77
C LEU A 82 10.78 -14.80 29.23
N GLN A 83 11.48 -13.81 28.67
CA GLN A 83 12.85 -13.47 29.07
C GLN A 83 12.91 -13.06 30.54
N ARG A 84 12.00 -12.16 30.97
CA ARG A 84 11.89 -11.77 32.39
C ARG A 84 11.58 -12.95 33.30
N ARG A 85 10.74 -13.89 32.86
CA ARG A 85 10.45 -15.09 33.63
C ARG A 85 11.69 -15.97 33.82
N LEU A 86 12.52 -16.15 32.79
CA LEU A 86 13.78 -16.89 32.92
C LEU A 86 14.76 -16.18 33.85
N ALA A 87 14.92 -14.86 33.69
CA ALA A 87 15.82 -14.05 34.53
C ALA A 87 15.40 -14.05 36.01
N ALA A 88 14.11 -14.23 36.31
CA ALA A 88 13.59 -14.40 37.66
C ALA A 88 13.73 -15.84 38.21
N GLY A 89 14.43 -16.74 37.51
CA GLY A 89 14.59 -18.14 37.90
C GLY A 89 13.38 -19.03 37.58
N GLY A 90 12.40 -18.52 36.84
CA GLY A 90 11.26 -19.29 36.36
C GLY A 90 11.62 -20.20 35.18
N ARG A 91 10.74 -21.16 34.86
CA ARG A 91 10.93 -22.12 33.76
C ARG A 91 10.04 -21.79 32.56
N VAL A 92 10.60 -21.84 31.35
CA VAL A 92 9.88 -21.76 30.07
C VAL A 92 10.05 -23.08 29.33
N ARG A 93 8.97 -23.59 28.72
CA ARG A 93 9.02 -24.84 27.94
C ARG A 93 9.11 -24.51 26.46
N VAL A 94 10.02 -25.19 25.77
CA VAL A 94 10.17 -25.11 24.31
C VAL A 94 9.84 -26.46 23.73
N LYS A 95 9.04 -26.48 22.66
CA LYS A 95 8.74 -27.72 21.95
C LYS A 95 9.97 -28.14 21.16
N GLY A 96 10.64 -29.20 21.61
CA GLY A 96 11.76 -29.83 20.92
C GLY A 96 11.39 -31.18 20.33
N ARG A 97 12.15 -31.61 19.32
CA ARG A 97 12.22 -33.00 18.86
C ARG A 97 13.68 -33.40 18.82
N CYS A 98 14.03 -34.51 19.46
CA CYS A 98 15.34 -35.13 19.36
C CYS A 98 15.21 -36.37 18.49
N THR A 99 15.90 -36.41 17.35
CA THR A 99 15.92 -37.56 16.41
C THR A 99 17.12 -38.47 16.63
N VAL A 100 17.84 -38.33 17.75
CA VAL A 100 18.99 -39.18 18.06
C VAL A 100 18.51 -40.63 18.21
N PRO A 101 19.04 -41.60 17.45
CA PRO A 101 18.78 -43.00 17.73
C PRO A 101 19.35 -43.27 19.12
N VAL A 102 18.47 -43.51 20.09
CA VAL A 102 18.90 -43.97 21.40
C VAL A 102 19.52 -45.34 21.15
N SER A 103 20.83 -45.48 21.33
CA SER A 103 21.44 -46.78 21.62
C SER A 103 20.89 -47.22 22.97
N THR A 104 19.63 -47.68 22.99
CA THR A 104 18.99 -48.21 24.18
C THR A 104 19.73 -49.49 24.52
N THR A 105 20.46 -49.50 25.63
CA THR A 105 20.61 -50.74 26.40
C THR A 105 19.18 -51.31 26.56
N PRO A 106 18.89 -52.54 26.13
CA PRO A 106 17.54 -53.06 26.18
C PRO A 106 17.04 -53.01 27.62
N ALA A 107 15.96 -52.26 27.85
CA ALA A 107 15.27 -52.28 29.14
C ALA A 107 14.81 -53.72 29.39
N SER A 108 15.11 -54.27 30.58
CA SER A 108 14.59 -55.59 30.93
C SER A 108 13.06 -55.53 31.01
N THR A 109 12.42 -56.64 30.67
CA THR A 109 10.96 -56.82 30.70
C THR A 109 10.43 -56.56 32.12
N GLY A 110 10.01 -55.32 32.40
CA GLY A 110 9.44 -54.91 33.69
C GLY A 110 9.68 -53.46 34.10
N SER A 111 10.61 -52.74 33.47
CA SER A 111 10.93 -51.35 33.86
C SER A 111 10.52 -50.34 32.78
N VAL A 112 9.64 -49.40 33.14
CA VAL A 112 9.54 -48.12 32.42
C VAL A 112 10.76 -47.30 32.80
N GLY A 113 11.61 -46.93 31.84
CA GLY A 113 12.76 -46.06 32.10
C GLY A 113 12.28 -44.64 32.37
N ASP A 114 12.65 -44.06 33.51
CA ASP A 114 12.42 -42.65 33.80
C ASP A 114 13.45 -41.82 33.02
N ALA A 115 13.08 -41.41 31.80
CA ALA A 115 13.97 -40.65 30.95
C ALA A 115 14.20 -39.26 31.57
N ALA A 116 15.47 -38.93 31.84
CA ALA A 116 15.86 -37.65 32.41
C ALA A 116 15.26 -36.48 31.61
N THR A 117 14.70 -35.49 32.30
CA THR A 117 14.24 -34.25 31.67
C THR A 117 15.44 -33.52 31.10
N VAL A 118 15.42 -33.22 29.80
CA VAL A 118 16.45 -32.40 29.16
C VAL A 118 16.18 -30.94 29.47
N GLU A 119 17.09 -30.30 30.20
CA GLU A 119 17.06 -28.86 30.48
C GLU A 119 18.14 -28.14 29.68
N LEU A 120 17.78 -27.00 29.09
CA LEU A 120 18.76 -26.10 28.50
C LEU A 120 19.44 -25.31 29.62
N SER A 121 20.73 -25.00 29.45
CA SER A 121 21.41 -24.05 30.33
C SER A 121 20.73 -22.69 30.26
N GLU A 122 20.89 -21.86 31.30
CA GLU A 122 20.32 -20.50 31.34
C GLU A 122 20.73 -19.68 30.11
N VAL A 123 22.02 -19.74 29.73
CA VAL A 123 22.56 -19.09 28.52
C VAL A 123 21.88 -19.61 27.26
N ALA A 124 21.70 -20.93 27.13
CA ALA A 124 21.01 -21.50 25.98
C ALA A 124 19.53 -21.10 25.95
N GLY A 125 18.86 -20.99 27.10
CA GLY A 125 17.48 -20.53 27.22
C GLY A 125 17.28 -19.08 26.76
N GLN A 126 18.16 -18.17 27.19
CA GLN A 126 18.20 -16.77 26.75
C GLN A 126 18.39 -16.69 25.22
N ASN A 127 19.39 -17.40 24.68
CA ASN A 127 19.67 -17.41 23.24
C ASN A 127 18.46 -17.87 22.40
N VAL A 128 17.70 -18.86 22.87
CA VAL A 128 16.49 -19.32 22.17
C VAL A 128 15.44 -18.20 22.10
N LEU A 129 15.27 -17.42 23.17
CA LEU A 129 14.31 -16.30 23.18
C LEU A 129 14.78 -15.12 22.33
N ASP A 130 16.09 -14.85 22.28
CA ASP A 130 16.68 -13.85 21.39
C ASP A 130 16.47 -14.22 19.92
N ILE A 131 16.73 -15.48 19.56
CA ILE A 131 16.44 -16.00 18.21
C ILE A 131 14.95 -15.87 17.90
N ARG A 132 14.07 -16.22 18.84
CA ARG A 132 12.62 -16.05 18.67
C ARG A 132 12.26 -14.58 18.42
N ALA A 133 12.88 -13.63 19.12
CA ALA A 133 12.62 -12.20 18.92
C ALA A 133 13.05 -11.73 17.51
N GLY A 134 14.22 -12.18 17.04
CA GLY A 134 14.68 -11.93 15.67
C GLY A 134 13.70 -12.47 14.63
N ILE A 135 13.28 -13.74 14.77
CA ILE A 135 12.33 -14.38 13.86
C ILE A 135 10.99 -13.64 13.83
N ILE A 136 10.45 -13.22 14.98
CA ILE A 136 9.20 -12.45 15.06
C ILE A 136 9.36 -11.14 14.27
N SER A 137 10.43 -10.37 14.51
CA SER A 137 10.72 -9.13 13.78
C SER A 137 10.73 -9.36 12.27
N ASP A 138 11.46 -10.38 11.82
CA ASP A 138 11.66 -10.62 10.39
C ASP A 138 10.38 -11.13 9.72
N GLN A 139 9.62 -11.98 10.39
CA GLN A 139 8.33 -12.45 9.89
C GLN A 139 7.32 -11.30 9.76
N GLU A 140 7.22 -10.41 10.74
CA GLU A 140 6.31 -9.27 10.65
C GLU A 140 6.71 -8.29 9.54
N LYS A 141 8.01 -8.00 9.39
CA LYS A 141 8.53 -7.19 8.28
C LYS A 141 8.23 -7.81 6.92
N LEU A 142 8.41 -9.13 6.78
CA LEU A 142 8.13 -9.84 5.53
C LEU A 142 6.63 -9.85 5.22
N LYS A 143 5.76 -10.08 6.21
CA LYS A 143 4.30 -10.00 6.03
C LYS A 143 3.88 -8.60 5.60
N TYR A 144 4.36 -7.57 6.30
CA TYR A 144 4.11 -6.17 5.95
C TYR A 144 4.52 -5.88 4.51
N LEU A 145 5.74 -6.23 4.11
CA LEU A 145 6.24 -5.97 2.76
C LEU A 145 5.43 -6.72 1.69
N GLN A 146 5.08 -7.98 1.94
CA GLN A 146 4.26 -8.75 1.02
C GLN A 146 2.87 -8.13 0.83
N GLU A 147 2.22 -7.72 1.91
CA GLU A 147 0.91 -7.06 1.85
C GLU A 147 1.01 -5.67 1.21
N TYR A 148 2.05 -4.91 1.51
CA TYR A 148 2.31 -3.62 0.86
C TYR A 148 2.45 -3.78 -0.66
N ILE A 149 3.24 -4.75 -1.12
CA ILE A 149 3.40 -5.01 -2.56
C ILE A 149 2.07 -5.43 -3.20
N ARG A 150 1.30 -6.31 -2.54
CA ARG A 150 -0.02 -6.74 -3.04
C ARG A 150 -1.00 -5.57 -3.12
N ALA A 151 -1.03 -4.72 -2.10
CA ALA A 151 -2.00 -3.64 -1.97
C ALA A 151 -1.64 -2.37 -2.75
N GLN A 152 -0.36 -2.04 -2.87
CA GLN A 152 0.10 -0.75 -3.42
C GLN A 152 0.82 -0.87 -4.76
N CYS A 153 1.59 -1.94 -4.99
CA CYS A 153 2.40 -2.09 -6.20
C CYS A 153 1.71 -2.93 -7.29
N ARG A 154 0.99 -3.99 -6.91
CA ARG A 154 0.30 -4.90 -7.86
C ARG A 154 -1.13 -4.49 -8.19
N LYS A 155 -1.69 -3.53 -7.45
CA LYS A 155 -3.03 -3.01 -7.73
C LYS A 155 -2.93 -2.12 -8.97
N LYS A 156 -3.40 -2.61 -10.12
CA LYS A 156 -3.53 -1.78 -11.33
C LYS A 156 -4.34 -0.54 -10.97
N SER A 157 -3.77 0.64 -11.25
CA SER A 157 -4.51 1.90 -11.22
C SER A 157 -5.67 1.79 -12.21
N PRO A 158 -6.88 2.29 -11.91
CA PRO A 158 -7.99 2.35 -12.86
C PRO A 158 -7.74 3.21 -14.12
N GLN A 159 -6.51 3.71 -14.33
CA GLN A 159 -6.16 4.61 -15.44
C GLN A 159 -5.82 3.90 -16.75
N GLU A 160 -5.90 2.58 -16.82
CA GLU A 160 -5.67 1.82 -18.07
C GLU A 160 -6.97 1.46 -18.80
N GLU A 161 -8.09 2.10 -18.43
CA GLU A 161 -9.37 1.95 -19.11
C GLU A 161 -9.96 3.32 -19.42
N GLN A 162 -9.37 3.98 -20.42
CA GLN A 162 -10.09 4.95 -21.24
C GLN A 162 -9.69 4.71 -22.71
N PRO A 163 -10.69 4.67 -23.62
CA PRO A 163 -10.51 4.33 -25.03
C PRO A 163 -9.70 5.36 -25.83
#